data_AF-A0AAW9NDE8-F1
#
_entry.id   AF-A0AAW9NDE8-F1
#
_cell.length_a   1.000
_cell.length_b   1.000
_cell.length_c   1.000
_cell.angle_alpha   90.00
_cell.angle_beta   90.00
_cell.angle_gamma   90.00
#
_symmetry.space_group_name_H-M   'P 1'
#
loop_
_entity.id
_entity.type
_entity.pdbx_description
1 polymer ?
#
loop_
_entity_poly.entity_id
_entity_poly.type
_entity_poly.pdbx_seq_one_letter_code
_entity_poly.pdbx_strand_id
1 'polypeptide(L)' 'MYYNEIATQFAIFKSAVSQVHAKLKAQNFITHESNPNNHREFFIVLTEKGLTYQKLSEEADKDFLMKHFSDIDLEQL' A
#
# COMPACT_ATOMS: atom_id res chain seq x y z
N MET A 1 9.15 1.88 2.25
CA MET A 1 9.49 0.43 2.23
C MET A 1 10.34 0.09 1.02
N TYR A 2 11.15 -0.96 1.12
CA TYR A 2 11.89 -1.55 0.01
C TYR A 2 11.09 -2.65 -0.69
N TYR A 3 11.48 -2.97 -1.93
CA TYR A 3 10.88 -4.06 -2.72
C TYR A 3 10.88 -5.41 -1.99
N ASN A 4 11.98 -5.73 -1.31
CA ASN A 4 12.12 -7.01 -0.60
C ASN A 4 11.18 -7.09 0.61
N GLU A 5 10.97 -5.96 1.30
CA GLU A 5 10.06 -5.88 2.44
C GLU A 5 8.61 -6.07 1.97
N ILE A 6 8.23 -5.40 0.89
CA ILE A 6 6.89 -5.54 0.29
C ILE A 6 6.66 -6.99 -0.17
N ALA A 7 7.62 -7.58 -0.89
CA ALA A 7 7.52 -8.97 -1.32
C ALA A 7 7.32 -9.93 -0.15
N THR A 8 8.05 -9.73 0.94
CA THR A 8 7.97 -10.56 2.15
C THR A 8 6.64 -10.36 2.87
N GLN A 9 6.22 -9.11 3.11
CA GLN A 9 5.00 -8.79 3.85
C GLN A 9 3.74 -9.29 3.14
N PHE A 10 3.70 -9.19 1.80
CA PHE A 10 2.56 -9.64 1.01
C PHE A 10 2.67 -11.10 0.56
N ALA A 11 3.74 -11.81 0.94
CA ALA A 11 4.02 -13.18 0.50
C ALA A 11 3.96 -13.37 -1.03
N ILE A 12 4.50 -12.40 -1.79
CA ILE A 12 4.51 -12.40 -3.25
C ILE A 12 5.93 -12.34 -3.82
N PHE A 13 6.08 -12.71 -5.08
CA PHE A 13 7.36 -12.61 -5.77
C PHE A 13 7.78 -11.14 -5.97
N LYS A 14 9.10 -10.87 -5.91
CA LYS A 14 9.66 -9.55 -6.20
C LYS A 14 9.28 -9.04 -7.60
N SER A 15 9.13 -9.93 -8.58
CA SER A 15 8.68 -9.59 -9.93
C SER A 15 7.23 -9.09 -9.97
N ALA A 16 6.37 -9.56 -9.07
CA ALA A 16 5.01 -9.03 -8.93
C ALA A 16 5.05 -7.62 -8.32
N VAL A 17 5.90 -7.38 -7.32
CA VAL A 17 6.14 -6.04 -6.76
C VAL A 17 6.60 -5.07 -7.85
N SER A 18 7.55 -5.46 -8.71
CA SER A 18 8.01 -4.63 -9.83
C SER A 18 6.91 -4.26 -10.82
N GLN A 19 6.03 -5.19 -11.16
CA GLN A 19 4.93 -4.94 -12.08
C GLN A 19 3.92 -3.94 -11.48
N VAL A 20 3.53 -4.15 -10.22
CA VAL A 20 2.59 -3.26 -9.53
C VAL A 20 3.21 -1.89 -9.31
N HIS A 21 4.47 -1.84 -8.87
CA HIS A 21 5.21 -0.60 -8.71
C HIS A 21 5.23 0.24 -9.99
N ALA A 22 5.56 -0.38 -11.14
CA ALA A 22 5.62 0.34 -12.41
C ALA A 22 4.28 1.02 -12.75
N LYS A 23 3.17 0.31 -12.51
CA LYS A 23 1.82 0.84 -12.72
C LYS A 23 1.48 1.98 -11.75
N LEU A 24 1.73 1.80 -10.46
CA LEU A 24 1.44 2.81 -9.44
C LEU A 24 2.28 4.08 -9.63
N LYS A 25 3.56 3.93 -10.03
CA LYS A 25 4.45 5.05 -10.33
C LYS A 25 3.99 5.80 -11.58
N ALA A 26 3.65 5.09 -12.65
CA ALA A 26 3.13 5.70 -13.88
C ALA A 26 1.83 6.49 -13.63
N GLN A 27 1.04 6.08 -12.65
CA GLN A 27 -0.19 6.76 -12.24
C GLN A 27 0.00 7.80 -11.13
N ASN A 28 1.24 8.09 -10.74
CA ASN A 28 1.62 9.05 -9.70
C ASN A 28 1.02 8.74 -8.31
N PHE A 29 0.85 7.48 -7.94
CA PHE A 29 0.46 7.08 -6.58
C PHE A 29 1.66 6.87 -5.66
N ILE A 30 2.80 6.50 -6.23
CA ILE A 30 4.05 6.27 -5.49
C ILE A 30 5.23 6.97 -6.18
N THR A 31 6.29 7.22 -5.41
CA THR A 31 7.57 7.70 -5.91
C THR A 31 8.74 7.01 -5.20
N HIS A 32 9.95 7.28 -5.70
CA HIS A 32 11.20 6.87 -5.06
C HIS A 32 11.79 8.02 -4.27
N GLU A 33 12.21 7.73 -3.05
CA GLU A 33 13.04 8.63 -2.26
C GLU A 33 14.41 7.98 -2.05
N SER A 34 15.49 8.72 -2.30
CA SER A 34 16.84 8.20 -2.10
C SER A 34 17.10 8.07 -0.60
N ASN A 35 17.69 6.95 -0.18
CA ASN A 35 18.12 6.81 1.20
C ASN A 35 19.33 7.73 1.45
N PRO A 36 19.23 8.72 2.36
CA PRO A 36 20.33 9.65 2.65
C PRO A 36 21.56 8.95 3.25
N ASN A 37 21.39 7.76 3.85
CA ASN A 37 22.48 6.97 4.42
C ASN A 37 23.11 6.00 3.40
N ASN A 38 22.39 5.67 2.32
CA ASN A 38 22.85 4.78 1.27
C ASN A 38 22.16 5.11 -0.05
N HIS A 39 22.74 6.00 -0.86
CA HIS A 39 22.13 6.47 -2.12
C HIS A 39 21.90 5.38 -3.18
N ARG A 40 22.41 4.16 -2.99
CA ARG A 40 22.11 3.00 -3.84
C ARG A 40 20.76 2.36 -3.53
N GLU A 41 20.16 2.75 -2.41
CA GLU A 41 18.86 2.27 -1.95
C GLU A 41 17.79 3.34 -2.13
N PHE A 42 16.62 2.92 -2.58
CA PHE A 42 15.46 3.78 -2.75
C PHE A 42 14.29 3.24 -1.96
N PHE A 43 13.63 4.12 -1.21
CA PHE A 43 12.38 3.83 -0.57
C PHE A 43 11.23 4.08 -1.54
N ILE A 44 10.25 3.18 -1.52
CA ILE A 44 8.93 3.44 -2.08
C ILE A 44 8.14 4.22 -1.03
N VAL A 45 7.64 5.39 -1.44
CA VAL A 45 6.79 6.28 -0.63
C VAL A 45 5.55 6.68 -1.42
N LEU A 46 4.46 6.99 -0.72
CA LEU A 46 3.24 7.51 -1.33
C LEU A 46 3.45 8.96 -1.75
N THR A 47 2.88 9.33 -2.90
CA THR A 47 2.70 10.73 -3.27
C THR A 47 1.47 11.29 -2.56
N GLU A 48 1.19 12.59 -2.72
CA GLU A 48 -0.06 13.20 -2.26
C GLU A 48 -1.29 12.47 -2.81
N LYS A 49 -1.30 12.16 -4.11
CA LYS A 49 -2.37 11.37 -4.74
C LYS A 49 -2.48 9.97 -4.13
N GLY A 50 -1.35 9.34 -3.83
CA GLY A 50 -1.28 8.08 -3.09
C GLY A 50 -1.98 8.16 -1.74
N LEU A 51 -1.64 9.17 -0.95
CA LEU A 51 -2.20 9.40 0.38
C LEU A 51 -3.70 9.68 0.33
N THR A 52 -4.18 10.50 -0.63
CA THR A 52 -5.61 10.76 -0.80
C THR A 52 -6.38 9.47 -1.12
N TYR A 53 -5.83 8.63 -2.01
CA TYR A 53 -6.48 7.39 -2.39
C TYR A 53 -6.48 6.37 -1.24
N GLN A 54 -5.40 6.29 -0.47
CA GLN A 54 -5.35 5.45 0.73
C GLN A 54 -6.49 5.80 1.70
N LYS A 55 -6.67 7.08 2.01
CA LYS A 55 -7.75 7.54 2.91
C LYS A 55 -9.14 7.15 2.39
N LEU A 56 -9.38 7.34 1.09
CA LEU A 56 -10.64 6.95 0.48
C LEU A 56 -10.88 5.43 0.56
N SER A 57 -9.83 4.62 0.40
CA SER A 57 -9.91 3.16 0.55
C SER A 57 -10.25 2.77 1.98
N GLU A 58 -9.59 3.37 2.97
CA GLU A 58 -9.84 3.11 4.39
C GLU A 58 -11.28 3.49 4.80
N GLU A 59 -11.80 4.61 4.28
CA GLU A 59 -13.20 5.01 4.46
C GLU A 59 -14.17 4.02 3.81
N ALA A 60 -13.89 3.58 2.59
CA ALA A 60 -14.72 2.59 1.89
C ALA A 60 -14.73 1.22 2.61
N ASP A 61 -13.58 0.77 3.11
CA ASP A 61 -13.46 -0.47 3.88
C ASP A 61 -14.26 -0.38 5.19
N LYS A 62 -14.18 0.75 5.89
CA LYS A 62 -14.98 1.00 7.10
C LYS A 62 -16.47 1.00 6.80
N ASP A 63 -16.90 1.67 5.74
CA ASP A 63 -18.31 1.68 5.32
C ASP A 63 -18.80 0.29 4.93
N PHE A 64 -17.97 -0.51 4.26
CA PHE A 64 -18.26 -1.89 3.93
C PHE A 64 -18.44 -2.73 5.20
N LEU A 65 -17.50 -2.61 6.15
CA LEU A 65 -17.59 -3.31 7.43
C LEU A 65 -18.85 -2.93 8.20
N MET A 66 -19.15 -1.63 8.33
CA MET A 66 -20.34 -1.16 9.03
C MET A 66 -21.65 -1.63 8.39
N LYS A 67 -21.73 -1.73 7.06
CA LYS A 67 -22.95 -2.16 6.37
C LYS A 67 -23.18 -3.67 6.38
N HIS A 68 -22.10 -4.45 6.33
CA HIS A 68 -22.20 -5.91 6.17
C HIS A 68 -22.01 -6.68 7.48
N PHE A 69 -21.42 -6.05 8.49
CA PHE A 69 -21.13 -6.65 9.78
C PHE A 69 -21.75 -5.88 10.94
N SER A 70 -22.73 -5.00 10.69
CA SER A 70 -23.47 -4.29 11.75
C SER A 70 -24.09 -5.22 12.79
N ASP A 71 -24.41 -6.45 12.38
CA ASP A 71 -25.16 -7.42 13.17
C ASP A 71 -24.26 -8.58 13.65
N ILE A 72 -22.95 -8.54 13.37
CA ILE A 72 -21.99 -9.52 13.90
C ILE A 72 -21.42 -8.97 15.20
N ASP A 73 -21.82 -9.59 16.30
CA ASP A 73 -21.26 -9.28 17.61
C ASP A 73 -19.76 -9.57 17.61
N LEU A 74 -18.94 -8.60 18.02
CA LEU A 74 -17.48 -8.70 18.03
C LEU A 74 -16.95 -9.86 18.88
N GLU A 75 -17.79 -10.44 19.74
CA GLU A 75 -17.50 -11.64 20.53
C GLU A 75 -17.52 -12.96 19.73
N GLN A 76 -17.96 -12.95 18.46
CA GLN A 76 -18.02 -14.14 17.59
C GLN A 76 -16.76 -14.36 16.73
N LEU A 77 -15.73 -13.53 16.89
CA LEU A 77 -14.43 -13.59 16.18
C LEU A 77 -13.31 -14.08 17.11
#